data_AF-A0A1G8ZWL4-F1
#
_entry.id   AF-A0A1G8ZWL4-F1
#
_cell.length_a   1.000
_cell.length_b   1.000
_cell.length_c   1.000
_cell.angle_alpha   90.00
_cell.angle_beta   90.00
_cell.angle_gamma   90.00
#
_symmetry.space_group_name_H-M   'P 1'
#
loop_
_entity.id
_entity.type
_entity.pdbx_description
1 polymer ?
#
loop_
_entity_poly.entity_id
_entity_poly.type
_entity_poly.pdbx_seq_one_letter_code
_entity_poly.pdbx_strand_id
1 'polypeptide(L)'
;MPDTVSDYFENRGSLGVLILLKGEPQRFTDLENALHISTSTLMHRLGEARDLGFVIPEIEEKQTSVNDRYRLTERGQFVVSKLERLDVVHAYKTLLDAHDTIESGRDEVIEWVSDDDVKEELARQSETDPYVDPFGHDVTDPGEDRRYR
;
A
#
# COMPACT_ATOMS: atom_id res chain seq x y z
N MET A 1 -18.84 -12.72 5.38
CA MET A 1 -18.54 -14.05 4.82
C MET A 1 -19.02 -13.99 3.40
N PRO A 2 -18.14 -14.13 2.40
CA PRO A 2 -18.56 -14.26 1.02
C PRO A 2 -19.22 -15.63 0.90
N ASP A 3 -20.51 -15.65 0.58
CA ASP A 3 -21.26 -16.90 0.47
C ASP A 3 -20.88 -17.65 -0.81
N THR A 4 -20.19 -16.99 -1.75
CA THR A 4 -19.75 -17.56 -3.01
C THR A 4 -18.32 -17.16 -3.41
N VAL A 5 -17.76 -17.91 -4.35
CA VAL A 5 -16.46 -17.59 -4.99
C VAL A 5 -16.49 -16.23 -5.69
N SER A 6 -17.63 -15.81 -6.25
CA SER A 6 -17.74 -14.53 -6.96
C SER A 6 -17.62 -13.35 -6.00
N ASP A 7 -18.30 -13.41 -4.85
CA ASP A 7 -18.29 -12.34 -3.84
C ASP A 7 -16.86 -12.08 -3.34
N TYR A 8 -16.03 -13.12 -3.25
CA TYR A 8 -14.61 -12.95 -2.91
C TYR A 8 -13.88 -12.06 -3.92
N PHE A 9 -14.14 -12.18 -5.22
CA PHE A 9 -13.43 -11.41 -6.24
C PHE A 9 -13.98 -9.99 -6.46
N GLU A 10 -15.19 -9.69 -6.01
CA GLU A 10 -15.73 -8.32 -6.02
C GLU A 10 -15.06 -7.43 -4.96
N ASN A 11 -14.45 -8.06 -3.96
CA ASN A 11 -13.84 -7.41 -2.84
C ASN A 11 -12.43 -6.87 -3.16
N ARG A 12 -12.16 -5.62 -2.76
CA ARG A 12 -10.82 -5.02 -2.90
C ARG A 12 -9.78 -5.83 -2.11
N GLY A 13 -8.61 -6.02 -2.73
CA GLY A 13 -7.47 -6.76 -2.16
C GLY A 13 -7.49 -8.27 -2.42
N SER A 14 -8.63 -8.86 -2.74
CA SER A 14 -8.77 -10.32 -2.93
C SER A 14 -7.92 -10.89 -4.06
N LEU A 15 -7.88 -10.18 -5.19
CA LEU A 15 -7.02 -10.54 -6.33
C LEU A 15 -5.54 -10.46 -5.95
N GLY A 16 -5.16 -9.39 -5.25
CA GLY A 16 -3.78 -9.17 -4.82
C GLY A 16 -3.24 -10.29 -3.95
N VAL A 17 -4.04 -10.77 -2.99
CA VAL A 17 -3.67 -11.93 -2.16
C VAL A 17 -3.29 -13.14 -3.02
N LEU A 18 -4.12 -13.52 -4.00
CA LEU A 18 -3.83 -14.69 -4.82
C LEU A 18 -2.65 -14.45 -5.78
N ILE A 19 -2.55 -13.24 -6.34
CA ILE A 19 -1.51 -12.87 -7.30
C ILE A 19 -0.13 -12.84 -6.64
N LEU A 20 -0.01 -12.31 -5.43
CA LEU A 20 1.26 -12.25 -4.71
C LEU A 20 1.71 -13.62 -4.18
N LEU A 21 0.76 -14.51 -3.89
CA LEU A 21 1.04 -15.90 -3.52
C LEU A 21 1.39 -16.80 -4.72
N LYS A 22 1.41 -16.23 -5.94
CA LYS A 22 1.81 -16.96 -7.14
C LYS A 22 3.32 -17.19 -7.14
N GLY A 23 3.72 -18.45 -7.00
CA GLY A 23 5.10 -18.91 -7.16
C GLY A 23 5.63 -19.56 -5.90
N GLU A 24 5.70 -18.79 -4.81
CA GLU A 24 6.25 -19.26 -3.54
C GLU A 24 5.39 -18.82 -2.34
N PRO A 25 5.47 -19.53 -1.20
CA PRO A 25 4.79 -19.11 0.02
C PRO A 25 5.28 -17.73 0.51
N GLN A 26 4.36 -16.83 0.84
CA GLN A 26 4.67 -15.48 1.33
C GLN A 26 4.29 -15.34 2.81
N ARG A 27 5.05 -14.53 3.58
CA ARG A 27 4.66 -14.19 4.95
C ARG A 27 3.50 -13.19 4.94
N PHE A 28 2.73 -13.16 6.03
CA PHE A 28 1.71 -12.14 6.24
C PHE A 28 2.27 -10.72 6.10
N THR A 29 3.43 -10.44 6.70
CA THR A 29 4.09 -9.13 6.64
C THR A 29 4.49 -8.73 5.22
N ASP A 30 4.92 -9.70 4.41
CA ASP A 30 5.31 -9.43 3.03
C ASP A 30 4.08 -9.08 2.18
N LEU A 31 2.98 -9.80 2.40
CA LEU A 31 1.68 -9.48 1.81
C LEU A 31 1.14 -8.13 2.29
N GLU A 32 1.30 -7.80 3.57
CA GLU A 32 0.86 -6.53 4.15
C GLU A 32 1.61 -5.33 3.56
N ASN A 33 2.93 -5.44 3.41
CA ASN A 33 3.73 -4.38 2.82
C ASN A 33 3.43 -4.19 1.34
N ALA A 34 3.21 -5.29 0.61
CA ALA A 34 2.95 -5.24 -0.83
C ALA A 34 1.49 -4.87 -1.17
N LEU A 35 0.53 -5.19 -0.30
CA LEU A 35 -0.88 -4.87 -0.52
C LEU A 35 -1.20 -3.57 0.21
N HIS A 36 -1.53 -2.53 -0.54
CA HIS A 36 -1.99 -1.24 0.01
C HIS A 36 -3.42 -1.32 0.57
N ILE A 37 -3.63 -2.21 1.55
CA ILE A 37 -4.86 -2.43 2.31
C ILE A 37 -4.51 -2.51 3.80
N SER A 38 -5.49 -2.28 4.67
CA SER A 38 -5.24 -2.40 6.11
C SER A 38 -4.92 -3.84 6.53
N THR A 39 -4.17 -4.00 7.62
CA THR A 39 -3.91 -5.30 8.29
C THR A 39 -5.19 -6.10 8.51
N SER A 40 -6.25 -5.43 9.00
CA SER A 40 -7.54 -6.07 9.27
C SER A 40 -8.22 -6.56 7.99
N THR A 41 -8.08 -5.81 6.89
CA THR A 41 -8.58 -6.21 5.57
C THR A 41 -7.79 -7.41 5.08
N LEU A 42 -6.46 -7.39 5.13
CA LEU A 42 -5.63 -8.53 4.72
C LEU A 42 -5.97 -9.80 5.50
N MET A 43 -6.08 -9.69 6.83
CA MET A 43 -6.45 -10.82 7.69
C MET A 43 -7.81 -11.39 7.30
N HIS A 44 -8.78 -10.51 7.01
CA HIS A 44 -10.10 -10.92 6.55
C HIS A 44 -10.03 -11.63 5.20
N ARG A 45 -9.30 -11.09 4.22
CA ARG A 45 -9.14 -11.68 2.88
C ARG A 45 -8.45 -13.03 2.90
N LEU A 46 -7.40 -13.19 3.72
CA LEU A 46 -6.73 -14.47 3.91
C LEU A 46 -7.67 -15.51 4.56
N GLY A 47 -8.50 -15.08 5.52
CA GLY A 47 -9.55 -15.91 6.10
C GLY A 47 -10.55 -16.40 5.04
N GLU A 48 -11.11 -15.50 4.25
CA GLU A 48 -12.05 -15.82 3.19
C GLU A 48 -11.42 -16.73 2.12
N ALA A 49 -10.20 -16.43 1.68
CA ALA A 49 -9.47 -17.24 0.71
C ALA A 49 -9.19 -18.65 1.23
N ARG A 50 -8.92 -18.80 2.53
CA ARG A 50 -8.72 -20.09 3.19
C ARG A 50 -10.02 -20.87 3.26
N ASP A 51 -11.11 -20.22 3.67
CA ASP A 51 -12.41 -20.86 3.80
C ASP A 51 -12.96 -21.31 2.44
N LEU A 52 -12.63 -20.59 1.36
CA LEU A 52 -12.91 -20.98 -0.03
C LEU A 52 -11.91 -21.98 -0.63
N GLY A 53 -10.89 -22.37 0.15
CA GLY A 53 -9.89 -23.36 -0.23
C GLY A 53 -8.89 -22.89 -1.29
N PHE A 54 -8.67 -21.58 -1.45
CA PHE A 54 -7.67 -21.01 -2.37
C PHE A 54 -6.27 -20.94 -1.77
N VAL A 55 -6.16 -20.76 -0.45
CA VAL A 55 -4.89 -20.65 0.27
C VAL A 55 -4.86 -21.55 1.49
N ILE A 56 -3.67 -21.96 1.91
CA ILE A 56 -3.45 -22.63 3.20
C ILE A 56 -2.20 -22.08 3.89
N PRO A 57 -2.17 -22.07 5.23
CA PRO A 57 -0.96 -21.78 5.97
C PRO A 57 0.06 -22.92 5.78
N GLU A 58 1.34 -22.56 5.71
CA GLU A 58 2.43 -23.52 5.69
C GLU A 58 2.89 -23.80 7.12
N ILE A 59 2.76 -25.04 7.57
CA ILE A 59 3.25 -25.47 8.88
C ILE A 59 4.67 -26.03 8.68
N GLU A 60 5.70 -25.33 9.13
CA GLU A 60 7.04 -25.93 9.22
C GLU A 60 7.14 -26.78 10.49
N GLU A 61 7.41 -28.08 10.34
CA GLU A 61 7.52 -29.05 11.44
C GLU A 61 8.61 -28.74 12.49
N LYS A 62 9.45 -27.73 12.27
CA LYS A 62 10.65 -27.45 13.10
C LYS A 62 10.58 -26.17 13.94
N GLN A 63 9.52 -25.38 13.88
CA GLN A 63 9.44 -24.14 14.64
C GLN A 63 8.17 -24.06 15.51
N THR A 64 8.38 -23.79 16.80
CA THR A 64 7.35 -23.48 17.81
C THR A 64 6.69 -22.10 17.61
N SER A 65 7.04 -21.38 16.55
CA SER A 65 6.34 -20.19 16.08
C SER A 65 5.48 -20.60 14.91
N VAL A 66 4.19 -20.29 14.95
CA VAL A 66 3.33 -20.30 13.77
C VAL A 66 4.08 -19.54 12.67
N ASN A 67 4.55 -20.24 11.64
CA ASN A 67 5.08 -19.57 10.48
C ASN A 67 3.88 -18.99 9.76
N ASP A 68 3.74 -17.66 9.79
CA ASP A 68 2.67 -16.91 9.12
C ASP A 68 2.86 -16.89 7.59
N ARG A 69 3.29 -18.02 7.01
CA ARG A 69 3.45 -18.19 5.57
C ARG A 69 2.18 -18.78 5.00
N TYR A 70 1.76 -18.25 3.87
CA TYR A 70 0.59 -18.69 3.12
C TYR A 70 1.05 -19.15 1.75
N ARG A 71 0.39 -20.18 1.21
CA ARG A 71 0.60 -20.64 -0.16
C ARG A 71 -0.72 -20.92 -0.86
N LEU A 72 -0.71 -20.86 -2.18
CA LEU A 72 -1.84 -21.30 -2.99
C LEU A 72 -2.06 -22.82 -2.86
N THR A 73 -3.32 -23.21 -2.87
CA THR A 73 -3.74 -24.58 -3.17
C THR A 73 -3.81 -24.79 -4.69
N GLU A 74 -4.06 -26.02 -5.15
CA GLU A 74 -4.36 -26.30 -6.57
C GLU A 74 -5.57 -25.49 -7.07
N ARG A 75 -6.59 -25.33 -6.22
CA ARG A 75 -7.78 -24.52 -6.53
C ARG A 75 -7.43 -23.04 -6.68
N GLY A 76 -6.59 -22.51 -5.80
CA GLY A 76 -6.08 -21.14 -5.92
C GLY A 76 -5.24 -20.94 -7.18
N GLN A 77 -4.34 -21.89 -7.48
CA GLN A 77 -3.53 -21.88 -8.70
C GLN A 77 -4.40 -21.90 -9.96
N PHE A 78 -5.46 -22.71 -10.00
CA PHE A 78 -6.39 -22.74 -11.12
C PHE A 78 -7.00 -21.36 -11.41
N VAL A 79 -7.39 -20.62 -10.37
CA VAL A 79 -7.91 -19.25 -10.52
C VAL A 79 -6.81 -18.30 -10.99
N VAL A 80 -5.62 -18.35 -10.38
CA VAL A 80 -4.49 -17.50 -10.81
C VAL A 80 -4.13 -17.75 -12.27
N SER A 81 -4.15 -18.99 -12.76
CA SER A 81 -3.94 -19.29 -14.19
C SER A 81 -5.00 -18.68 -15.10
N LYS A 82 -6.24 -18.51 -14.62
CA LYS A 82 -7.26 -17.75 -15.35
C LYS A 82 -6.93 -16.26 -15.37
N LEU A 83 -6.45 -15.69 -14.26
CA LEU A 83 -6.00 -14.30 -14.18
C LEU A 83 -4.80 -14.03 -15.09
N GLU A 84 -3.86 -14.96 -15.20
CA GLU A 84 -2.72 -14.88 -16.13
C GLU A 84 -3.18 -14.82 -17.58
N ARG A 85 -4.13 -15.68 -17.98
CA ARG A 85 -4.67 -15.70 -19.36
C ARG A 85 -5.44 -14.43 -19.71
N LEU A 86 -5.89 -13.68 -18.71
CA LEU A 86 -6.56 -12.39 -18.86
C LEU A 86 -5.59 -11.20 -18.68
N ASP A 87 -4.30 -11.47 -18.51
CA ASP A 87 -3.23 -10.49 -18.27
C ASP A 87 -3.41 -9.65 -16.97
N VAL A 88 -4.31 -10.08 -16.09
CA VAL A 88 -4.60 -9.38 -14.82
C VAL A 88 -3.42 -9.45 -13.87
N VAL A 89 -2.64 -10.54 -13.88
CA VAL A 89 -1.43 -10.66 -13.06
C VAL A 89 -0.41 -9.58 -13.40
N HIS A 90 -0.19 -9.33 -14.70
CA HIS A 90 0.76 -8.32 -15.14
C HIS A 90 0.25 -6.93 -14.80
N ALA A 91 -1.00 -6.61 -15.16
CA ALA A 91 -1.62 -5.33 -14.86
C ALA A 91 -1.62 -5.01 -13.36
N TYR A 92 -1.86 -6.01 -12.50
CA TYR A 92 -1.84 -5.81 -11.06
C TYR A 92 -0.43 -5.50 -10.53
N LYS A 93 0.60 -6.19 -11.03
CA LYS A 93 1.99 -5.89 -10.66
C LYS A 93 2.41 -4.49 -11.10
N THR A 94 2.08 -4.09 -12.32
CA THR A 94 2.33 -2.73 -12.81
C THR A 94 1.64 -1.68 -11.94
N LEU A 95 0.44 -1.97 -11.43
CA LEU A 95 -0.26 -1.09 -10.50
C LEU A 95 0.49 -0.94 -9.17
N LEU A 96 1.04 -2.03 -8.61
CA LEU A 96 1.85 -1.97 -7.39
C LEU A 96 3.14 -1.15 -7.62
N ASP A 97 3.86 -1.43 -8.71
CA ASP A 97 5.09 -0.70 -9.05
C ASP A 97 4.82 0.81 -9.22
N ALA A 98 3.69 1.15 -9.87
CA ALA A 98 3.27 2.54 -10.04
C ALA A 98 2.90 3.19 -8.70
N HIS A 99 2.26 2.45 -7.79
CA HIS A 99 1.95 2.95 -6.45
C HIS A 99 3.23 3.24 -5.67
N ASP A 100 4.20 2.32 -5.65
CA ASP A 100 5.48 2.51 -4.96
C ASP A 100 6.25 3.72 -5.52
N THR A 101 6.19 3.93 -6.84
CA THR A 101 6.76 5.12 -7.49
C THR A 101 6.07 6.40 -7.01
N ILE A 102 4.74 6.41 -6.89
CA ILE A 102 3.96 7.57 -6.42
C ILE A 102 4.28 7.87 -4.96
N GLU A 103 4.34 6.86 -4.10
CA GLU A 103 4.66 7.02 -2.68
C GLU A 103 6.07 7.58 -2.49
N SER A 104 7.05 7.04 -3.22
CA SER A 104 8.44 7.53 -3.18
C SER A 104 8.52 8.99 -3.65
N GLY A 105 7.87 9.30 -4.78
CA GLY A 105 7.82 10.67 -5.30
C GLY A 105 7.10 11.64 -4.36
N ARG A 106 6.06 11.20 -3.63
CA ARG A 106 5.43 12.00 -2.59
C ARG A 106 6.40 12.32 -1.47
N ASP A 107 7.14 11.33 -0.99
CA ASP A 107 8.08 11.51 0.11
C ASP A 107 9.22 12.46 -0.30
N GLU A 108 9.71 12.35 -1.54
CA GLU A 108 10.65 13.32 -2.14
C GLU A 108 10.07 14.74 -2.19
N VAL A 109 8.81 14.89 -2.59
CA VAL A 109 8.14 16.20 -2.59
C VAL A 109 8.00 16.76 -1.17
N ILE A 110 7.62 15.94 -0.18
CA ILE A 110 7.51 16.35 1.22
C ILE A 110 8.86 16.83 1.75
N GLU A 111 9.94 16.10 1.46
CA GLU A 111 11.30 16.49 1.83
C GLU A 111 11.67 17.82 1.18
N TRP A 112 11.44 17.95 -0.12
CA TRP A 112 11.74 19.16 -0.88
C TRP A 112 11.01 20.40 -0.35
N VAL A 113 9.70 20.32 -0.11
CA VAL A 113 8.92 21.47 0.42
C VAL A 113 9.20 21.76 1.90
N SER A 114 9.93 20.87 2.58
CA SER A 114 10.33 21.07 3.97
C SER A 114 11.62 21.89 4.11
N ASP A 115 12.34 22.14 3.02
CA ASP A 115 13.51 23.01 2.97
C ASP A 115 13.11 24.49 3.11
N ASP A 116 13.85 25.26 3.91
CA ASP A 116 13.49 26.65 4.24
C ASP A 116 13.65 27.59 3.03
N ASP A 117 14.66 27.38 2.19
CA ASP A 117 14.85 28.18 0.96
C ASP A 117 13.69 27.91 -0.01
N VAL A 118 13.22 26.67 -0.07
CA VAL A 118 12.07 26.26 -0.89
C VAL A 118 10.77 26.83 -0.35
N LYS A 119 10.56 26.84 0.98
CA LYS A 119 9.37 27.48 1.59
C LYS A 119 9.30 28.96 1.26
N GLU A 120 10.43 29.66 1.34
CA GLU A 120 10.50 31.08 1.01
C GLU A 120 10.21 31.32 -0.48
N GLU A 121 10.76 30.49 -1.36
CA GLU A 121 10.44 30.54 -2.80
C GLU A 121 8.96 30.28 -3.07
N LEU A 122 8.37 29.25 -2.46
CA LEU A 122 6.94 28.93 -2.58
C LEU A 122 6.06 30.09 -2.11
N ALA A 123 6.40 30.72 -0.99
CA ALA A 123 5.65 31.86 -0.45
C ALA A 123 5.69 33.07 -1.41
N ARG A 124 6.81 33.28 -2.13
CA ARG A 124 6.96 34.33 -3.16
C ARG A 124 6.18 34.05 -4.45
N GLN A 125 5.77 32.80 -4.71
CA GLN A 125 4.93 32.43 -5.86
C GLN A 125 3.42 32.61 -5.59
N SER A 126 3.03 33.16 -4.43
CA SER A 126 1.64 33.47 -4.07
C SER A 126 1.08 34.61 -4.92
N GLU A 127 -0.20 34.51 -5.32
CA GLU A 127 -0.92 35.61 -5.99
C GLU A 127 -1.16 36.81 -5.05
N THR A 128 -0.94 36.63 -3.75
CA THR A 128 -1.01 37.67 -2.72
C THR A 128 0.36 37.84 -2.07
N ASP A 129 0.92 39.05 -2.12
CA ASP A 129 2.20 39.42 -1.53
C ASP A 129 1.98 40.42 -0.38
N PRO A 130 2.37 40.10 0.87
CA PRO A 130 2.99 38.85 1.30
C PRO A 130 1.98 37.69 1.42
N TYR A 131 2.48 36.45 1.29
CA TYR A 131 1.70 35.28 1.68
C TYR A 131 1.59 35.25 3.20
N VAL A 132 0.35 35.22 3.69
CA VAL A 132 0.05 35.14 5.12
C VAL A 132 -0.48 33.75 5.47
N ASP A 133 -0.04 33.20 6.59
CA ASP A 133 -0.59 31.96 7.13
C ASP A 133 -2.06 32.14 7.55
N PRO A 134 -2.78 31.06 7.94
CA PRO A 134 -4.17 31.17 8.42
C PRO A 134 -4.38 32.06 9.66
N PHE A 135 -3.31 32.47 10.35
CA PHE A 135 -3.31 33.36 11.51
C PHE A 135 -2.94 34.81 11.15
N GLY A 136 -2.62 35.09 9.89
CA GLY A 136 -2.27 36.41 9.38
C GLY A 136 -0.79 36.77 9.52
N HIS A 137 0.08 35.80 9.85
CA HIS A 137 1.52 36.02 9.90
C HIS A 137 2.13 35.97 8.50
N ASP A 138 2.90 36.99 8.16
CA ASP A 138 3.71 37.01 6.95
C ASP A 138 4.76 35.89 7.04
N VAL A 139 4.70 34.94 6.11
CA VAL A 139 5.67 33.82 6.04
C VAL A 139 6.82 34.10 5.07
N THR A 140 6.87 35.30 4.50
CA THR A 140 7.92 35.78 3.58
C THR A 140 8.97 36.66 4.28
N ASP A 141 8.69 37.17 5.48
CA ASP A 141 9.67 37.93 6.28
C ASP A 141 10.27 37.07 7.43
N PRO A 142 11.55 36.66 7.36
CA PRO A 142 12.24 35.98 8.45
C PRO A 142 12.52 36.88 9.69
N GLY A 143 11.91 38.08 9.76
CA GLY A 143 12.38 39.23 10.54
C GLY A 143 11.64 39.61 11.83
N GLU A 144 10.50 39.02 12.22
CA GLU A 144 9.73 39.55 13.37
C GLU A 144 9.73 38.74 14.68
N ASP A 145 10.33 37.55 14.75
CA ASP A 145 10.37 36.77 16.01
C ASP A 145 11.70 36.85 16.79
N ARG A 146 12.66 37.68 16.34
CA ARG A 146 13.94 37.91 17.06
C ARG A 146 13.95 39.12 17.99
N ARG A 147 12.80 39.75 18.28
CA ARG A 147 12.74 40.95 19.15
C ARG A 147 12.03 40.74 20.48
N TYR A 148 12.24 39.61 21.15
CA TYR A 148 12.06 39.52 22.61
C TYR A 148 13.11 38.59 23.25
N ARG A 149 14.33 39.09 23.41
CA ARG A 149 15.28 38.64 24.43
C ARG A 149 16.07 39.83 24.97
#